data_AF-A0A497IZA1-F1
#
_entry.id   AF-A0A497IZA1-F1
#
_cell.length_a   1.000
_cell.length_b   1.000
_cell.length_c   1.000
_cell.angle_alpha   90.00
_cell.angle_beta   90.00
_cell.angle_gamma   90.00
#
_symmetry.space_group_name_H-M   'P 1'
#
loop_
_entity.id
_entity.type
_entity.pdbx_description
1 polymer ?
#
loop_
_entity_poly.entity_id
_entity_poly.type
_entity_poly.pdbx_seq_one_letter_code
_entity_poly.pdbx_strand_id
1 'polypeptide(L)'
;MSSQFERAVDDFLAQIGQSTTRITTLNRIWKAFMAFCMCIIAEAFRQKGYTIIPQNCVNGFLFKCFPAGDPNNYSYFAVERGNDRYEIRLNITAQNLQYHSLRLNLDIAVIRANSIDHKGIVDSQNNLITFAECKNFNGYPQLVATLEGIVYELQRNRLYRDSQVNFRIPCCLLLSGRLGSTISYINRRFQERNMSIRIFGLLQPGSQEVTNFIQNWF
;
A
#
# COMPACT_ATOMS: atom_id res chain seq x y z
N MET A 1 -18.32 19.02 -3.37
CA MET A 1 -17.40 18.87 -4.52
C MET A 1 -16.55 17.63 -4.29
N SER A 2 -16.53 16.68 -5.21
CA SER A 2 -15.68 15.49 -5.14
C SER A 2 -14.20 15.88 -5.31
N SER A 3 -13.32 15.36 -4.46
CA SER A 3 -11.88 15.62 -4.54
C SER A 3 -11.27 15.03 -5.82
N GLN A 4 -10.09 15.51 -6.24
CA GLN A 4 -9.40 14.93 -7.40
C GLN A 4 -9.05 13.44 -7.16
N PHE A 5 -8.74 13.07 -5.91
CA PHE A 5 -8.48 11.68 -5.53
C PHE A 5 -9.69 10.77 -5.70
N GLU A 6 -10.88 11.24 -5.32
CA GLU A 6 -12.13 10.48 -5.52
C GLU A 6 -12.38 10.20 -6.98
N ARG A 7 -12.25 11.21 -7.86
CA ARG A 7 -12.38 11.01 -9.30
C ARG A 7 -11.38 9.99 -9.83
N ALA A 8 -10.11 10.09 -9.42
CA ALA A 8 -9.07 9.16 -9.85
C ALA A 8 -9.34 7.70 -9.39
N VAL A 9 -9.91 7.52 -8.20
CA VAL A 9 -10.35 6.20 -7.72
C VAL A 9 -11.51 5.69 -8.57
N ASP A 10 -12.52 6.53 -8.82
CA ASP A 10 -13.70 6.15 -9.60
C ASP A 10 -13.31 5.81 -11.06
N ASP A 11 -12.40 6.58 -11.67
CA ASP A 11 -11.84 6.33 -12.99
C ASP A 11 -11.05 5.01 -13.05
N PHE A 12 -10.22 4.72 -12.03
CA PHE A 12 -9.48 3.46 -11.96
C PHE A 12 -10.42 2.25 -11.86
N LEU A 13 -11.44 2.32 -10.99
CA LEU A 13 -12.41 1.23 -10.84
C LEU A 13 -13.18 0.98 -12.15
N ALA A 14 -13.56 2.03 -12.87
CA ALA A 14 -14.21 1.93 -14.18
C ALA A 14 -13.32 1.25 -15.23
N GLN A 15 -11.99 1.40 -15.15
CA GLN A 15 -11.04 0.75 -16.07
C GLN A 15 -10.88 -0.75 -15.80
N ILE A 16 -10.86 -1.18 -14.54
CA ILE A 16 -10.57 -2.57 -14.17
C ILE A 16 -11.80 -3.48 -14.12
N GLY A 17 -13.01 -2.91 -14.06
CA GLY A 17 -14.25 -3.69 -14.05
C GLY A 17 -15.40 -2.89 -14.64
N GLN A 18 -15.88 -3.30 -15.82
CA GLN A 18 -17.15 -2.83 -16.35
C GLN A 18 -18.21 -3.09 -15.27
N SER A 19 -18.77 -2.03 -14.68
CA SER A 19 -19.75 -2.04 -13.56
C SER A 19 -19.22 -2.05 -12.12
N THR A 20 -17.91 -1.96 -11.86
CA THR A 20 -17.43 -1.77 -10.47
C THR A 20 -17.51 -0.30 -10.08
N THR A 21 -18.51 0.07 -9.30
CA THR A 21 -18.65 1.43 -8.75
C THR A 21 -18.22 1.45 -7.29
N ARG A 22 -17.61 2.55 -6.85
CA ARG A 22 -17.33 2.75 -5.43
C ARG A 22 -18.64 3.01 -4.68
N ILE A 23 -18.85 2.27 -3.59
CA ILE A 23 -19.95 2.55 -2.63
C ILE A 23 -19.47 3.16 -1.32
N THR A 24 -18.15 3.30 -1.14
CA THR A 24 -17.57 3.90 0.06
C THR A 24 -17.68 5.41 0.02
N THR A 25 -18.13 6.03 1.10
CA THR A 25 -18.07 7.48 1.28
C THR A 25 -16.65 7.95 1.63
N LEU A 26 -15.96 8.55 0.66
CA LEU A 26 -14.61 9.12 0.79
C LEU A 26 -14.62 10.63 1.10
N ASN A 27 -15.56 11.08 1.94
CA ASN A 27 -15.78 12.49 2.28
C ASN A 27 -14.67 13.15 3.14
N ARG A 28 -13.55 12.46 3.37
CA ARG A 28 -12.37 13.01 4.03
C ARG A 28 -11.16 12.80 3.13
N ILE A 29 -10.40 13.86 2.91
CA ILE A 29 -9.28 13.86 1.96
C ILE A 29 -8.25 12.76 2.22
N TRP A 30 -7.98 12.42 3.48
CA TRP A 30 -7.04 11.35 3.81
C TRP A 30 -7.57 9.96 3.44
N LYS A 31 -8.90 9.74 3.50
CA LYS A 31 -9.52 8.48 3.05
C LYS A 31 -9.41 8.37 1.53
N ALA A 32 -9.72 9.46 0.83
CA ALA A 32 -9.61 9.53 -0.62
C ALA A 32 -8.16 9.29 -1.07
N PHE A 33 -7.19 9.89 -0.38
CA PHE A 33 -5.76 9.67 -0.64
C PHE A 33 -5.35 8.21 -0.41
N MET A 34 -5.77 7.59 0.70
CA MET A 34 -5.47 6.18 0.99
C MET A 34 -6.06 5.22 -0.06
N ALA A 35 -7.32 5.44 -0.45
CA ALA A 35 -7.95 4.67 -1.53
C ALA A 35 -7.23 4.88 -2.87
N PHE A 36 -6.85 6.11 -3.19
CA PHE A 36 -6.04 6.42 -4.36
C PHE A 36 -4.67 5.72 -4.34
N CYS A 37 -3.98 5.71 -3.19
CA CYS A 37 -2.72 5.00 -3.02
C CYS A 37 -2.86 3.49 -3.29
N MET A 38 -3.97 2.88 -2.88
CA MET A 38 -4.27 1.48 -3.19
C MET A 38 -4.44 1.26 -4.70
N CYS A 39 -5.13 2.16 -5.40
CA CYS A 39 -5.31 2.10 -6.85
C CYS A 39 -3.97 2.21 -7.60
N ILE A 40 -3.10 3.16 -7.24
CA ILE A 40 -1.80 3.29 -7.92
C ILE A 40 -0.86 2.12 -7.59
N ILE A 41 -0.99 1.48 -6.42
CA ILE A 41 -0.29 0.23 -6.10
C ILE A 41 -0.79 -0.89 -7.02
N ALA A 42 -2.10 -1.05 -7.17
CA ALA A 42 -2.67 -2.04 -8.09
C ALA A 42 -2.25 -1.77 -9.54
N GLU A 43 -2.21 -0.51 -9.94
CA GLU A 43 -1.73 -0.10 -11.26
C GLU A 43 -0.25 -0.45 -11.48
N ALA A 44 0.60 -0.25 -10.46
CA ALA A 44 1.98 -0.69 -10.52
C ALA A 44 2.03 -2.19 -10.83
N PHE A 45 1.34 -3.04 -10.05
CA PHE A 45 1.27 -4.49 -10.33
C PHE A 45 0.83 -4.77 -11.77
N ARG A 46 -0.21 -4.07 -12.27
CA ARG A 46 -0.68 -4.20 -13.66
C ARG A 46 0.44 -3.93 -14.68
N GLN A 47 1.24 -2.89 -14.47
CA GLN A 47 2.34 -2.51 -15.37
C GLN A 47 3.47 -3.55 -15.47
N LYS A 48 3.57 -4.53 -14.56
CA LYS A 48 4.52 -5.66 -14.74
C LYS A 48 3.84 -6.99 -14.92
N GLY A 49 2.68 -6.94 -15.57
CA GLY A 49 2.01 -8.09 -16.12
C GLY A 49 1.23 -8.90 -15.10
N TYR A 50 0.87 -8.33 -13.95
CA TYR A 50 -0.15 -8.93 -13.10
C TYR A 50 -1.54 -8.58 -13.62
N THR A 51 -2.45 -9.56 -13.60
CA THR A 51 -3.88 -9.31 -13.77
C THR A 51 -4.44 -8.79 -12.45
N ILE A 52 -5.24 -7.71 -12.51
CA ILE A 52 -5.89 -7.12 -11.34
C ILE A 52 -7.37 -7.50 -11.37
N ILE A 53 -7.85 -8.14 -10.31
CA ILE A 53 -9.24 -8.63 -10.21
C ILE A 53 -9.86 -8.02 -8.95
N PRO A 54 -10.90 -7.18 -9.08
CA PRO A 54 -11.63 -6.68 -7.92
C PRO A 54 -12.41 -7.82 -7.26
N GLN A 55 -12.33 -7.91 -5.93
CA GLN A 55 -12.95 -8.95 -5.12
C GLN A 55 -13.90 -8.37 -4.08
N ASN A 56 -14.91 -9.15 -3.68
CA ASN A 56 -15.98 -8.72 -2.76
C ASN A 56 -16.72 -7.47 -3.25
N CYS A 57 -17.14 -7.44 -4.52
CA CYS A 57 -17.75 -6.27 -5.17
C CYS A 57 -19.22 -6.47 -5.57
N VAL A 58 -19.95 -7.38 -4.93
CA VAL A 58 -21.35 -7.71 -5.29
C VAL A 58 -22.25 -6.47 -5.37
N ASN A 59 -22.06 -5.51 -4.45
CA ASN A 59 -22.80 -4.25 -4.41
C ASN A 59 -21.94 -3.04 -4.82
N GLY A 60 -20.80 -3.27 -5.45
CA GLY A 60 -19.75 -2.28 -5.69
C GLY A 60 -18.56 -2.40 -4.73
N PHE A 61 -17.55 -1.55 -4.95
CA PHE A 61 -16.28 -1.58 -4.24
C PHE A 61 -16.35 -0.83 -2.90
N LEU A 62 -16.14 -1.57 -1.81
CA LEU A 62 -16.16 -1.10 -0.43
C LEU A 62 -14.75 -1.05 0.18
N PHE A 63 -14.14 0.12 0.22
CA PHE A 63 -12.84 0.37 0.82
C PHE A 63 -12.89 0.34 2.36
N LYS A 64 -11.99 -0.43 2.98
CA LYS A 64 -11.77 -0.42 4.43
C LYS A 64 -10.90 0.77 4.83
N CYS A 65 -11.46 1.97 4.92
CA CYS A 65 -10.69 3.19 5.25
C CYS A 65 -10.40 3.38 6.77
N PHE A 66 -10.58 2.35 7.60
CA PHE A 66 -10.35 2.42 9.05
C PHE A 66 -9.81 1.09 9.59
N PRO A 67 -9.05 1.11 10.70
CA PRO A 67 -8.53 -0.11 11.32
C PRO A 67 -9.61 -1.08 11.83
N ALA A 68 -10.73 -0.55 12.32
CA ALA A 68 -11.83 -1.37 12.85
C ALA A 68 -12.57 -2.15 11.75
N GLY A 69 -13.26 -3.22 12.17
CA GLY A 69 -14.06 -4.10 11.31
C GLY A 69 -13.28 -5.30 10.76
N ASP A 70 -14.01 -6.36 10.43
CA ASP A 70 -13.45 -7.57 9.80
C ASP A 70 -12.98 -7.26 8.37
N PRO A 71 -11.69 -7.46 8.03
CA PRO A 71 -11.17 -7.18 6.70
C PRO A 71 -11.83 -7.98 5.57
N ASN A 72 -12.48 -9.11 5.85
CA ASN A 72 -13.17 -9.92 4.84
C ASN A 72 -14.50 -9.33 4.38
N ASN A 73 -15.07 -8.36 5.11
CA ASN A 73 -16.29 -7.66 4.73
C ASN A 73 -16.07 -6.51 3.74
N TYR A 74 -14.81 -6.26 3.35
CA TYR A 74 -14.43 -5.16 2.47
C TYR A 74 -13.85 -5.67 1.15
N SER A 75 -13.93 -4.83 0.12
CA SER A 75 -13.38 -5.12 -1.19
C SER A 75 -11.86 -4.96 -1.23
N TYR A 76 -11.24 -5.71 -2.12
CA TYR A 76 -9.79 -5.72 -2.31
C TYR A 76 -9.44 -6.03 -3.76
N PHE A 77 -8.16 -5.87 -4.11
CA PHE A 77 -7.66 -6.30 -5.41
C PHE A 77 -6.88 -7.59 -5.26
N ALA A 78 -7.35 -8.67 -5.89
CA ALA A 78 -6.52 -9.85 -6.12
C ALA A 78 -5.59 -9.55 -7.31
N VAL A 79 -4.31 -9.91 -7.17
CA VAL A 79 -3.31 -9.73 -8.22
C VAL A 79 -2.62 -11.05 -8.53
N GLU A 80 -2.58 -11.40 -9.82
CA GLU A 80 -2.18 -12.73 -10.27
C GLU A 80 -1.16 -12.66 -11.41
N ARG A 81 -0.08 -13.45 -11.32
CA ARG A 81 0.89 -13.62 -12.42
C ARG A 81 1.59 -14.98 -12.32
N GLY A 82 1.38 -15.87 -13.29
CA GLY A 82 1.92 -17.23 -13.22
C GLY A 82 1.40 -17.96 -11.98
N ASN A 83 2.29 -18.33 -11.05
CA ASN A 83 1.92 -18.92 -9.75
C ASN A 83 1.79 -17.89 -8.61
N ASP A 84 2.15 -16.63 -8.85
CA ASP A 84 2.05 -15.57 -7.85
C ASP A 84 0.58 -15.19 -7.67
N ARG A 85 0.10 -15.21 -6.42
CA ARG A 85 -1.26 -14.84 -6.01
C ARG A 85 -1.19 -13.98 -4.76
N TYR A 86 -1.51 -12.70 -4.90
CA TYR A 86 -1.50 -11.75 -3.81
C TYR A 86 -2.83 -10.99 -3.69
N GLU A 87 -3.02 -10.34 -2.55
CA GLU A 87 -4.13 -9.44 -2.27
C GLU A 87 -3.58 -8.09 -1.84
N ILE A 88 -4.08 -7.01 -2.46
CA ILE A 88 -3.83 -5.64 -2.04
C ILE A 88 -5.03 -5.22 -1.19
N ARG A 89 -4.80 -4.90 0.08
CA ARG A 89 -5.85 -4.60 1.06
C ARG A 89 -5.55 -3.34 1.87
N LEU A 90 -6.61 -2.69 2.34
CA LEU A 90 -6.51 -1.55 3.25
C LEU A 90 -6.66 -1.96 4.72
N ASN A 91 -5.96 -1.24 5.61
CA ASN A 91 -6.10 -1.32 7.06
C ASN A 91 -6.02 -2.76 7.60
N ILE A 92 -4.93 -3.46 7.26
CA ILE A 92 -4.68 -4.85 7.68
C ILE A 92 -3.76 -4.89 8.89
N THR A 93 -4.11 -5.70 9.87
CA THR A 93 -3.27 -5.95 11.04
C THR A 93 -2.24 -7.02 10.71
N ALA A 94 -0.96 -6.66 10.76
CA ALA A 94 0.15 -7.59 10.68
C ALA A 94 0.71 -7.89 12.07
N GLN A 95 1.10 -9.14 12.31
CA GLN A 95 1.64 -9.61 13.57
C GLN A 95 3.09 -10.07 13.38
N ASN A 96 3.95 -9.70 14.32
CA ASN A 96 5.31 -10.24 14.40
C ASN A 96 5.26 -11.70 14.87
N LEU A 97 5.88 -12.60 14.12
CA LEU A 97 5.89 -14.04 14.42
C LEU A 97 6.70 -14.41 15.68
N GLN A 98 7.75 -13.66 15.99
CA GLN A 98 8.54 -13.85 17.22
C GLN A 98 7.85 -13.25 18.44
N TYR A 99 7.17 -12.11 18.25
CA TYR A 99 6.50 -11.38 19.32
C TYR A 99 5.00 -11.26 19.04
N HIS A 100 4.25 -12.32 19.34
CA HIS A 100 2.81 -12.42 19.04
C HIS A 100 1.95 -11.30 19.67
N SER A 101 2.41 -10.64 20.73
CA SER A 101 1.70 -9.48 21.29
C SER A 101 1.88 -8.20 20.47
N LEU A 102 2.88 -8.17 19.58
CA LEU A 102 3.17 -7.03 18.73
C LEU A 102 2.38 -7.14 17.43
N ARG A 103 1.41 -6.23 17.30
CA ARG A 103 0.52 -6.11 16.15
C ARG A 103 0.49 -4.67 15.71
N LEU A 104 0.65 -4.45 14.41
CA LEU A 104 0.58 -3.13 13.80
C LEU A 104 -0.44 -3.15 12.67
N ASN A 105 -1.26 -2.10 12.60
CA ASN A 105 -2.18 -1.92 11.48
C ASN A 105 -1.45 -1.15 10.37
N LEU A 106 -1.55 -1.66 9.15
CA LEU A 106 -0.91 -1.13 7.96
C LEU A 106 -1.95 -0.45 7.09
N ASP A 107 -1.69 0.78 6.64
CA ASP A 107 -2.63 1.51 5.79
C ASP A 107 -2.95 0.70 4.51
N ILE A 108 -1.92 0.16 3.86
CA ILE A 108 -2.03 -0.77 2.73
C ILE A 108 -1.10 -1.96 2.95
N ALA A 109 -1.60 -3.17 2.80
CA ALA A 109 -0.81 -4.40 2.82
C ALA A 109 -0.98 -5.15 1.51
N VAL A 110 0.14 -5.68 0.99
CA VAL A 110 0.14 -6.69 -0.06
C VAL A 110 0.50 -8.01 0.59
N ILE A 111 -0.41 -8.97 0.52
CA ILE A 111 -0.30 -10.24 1.25
C ILE A 111 -0.47 -11.43 0.31
N ARG A 112 -0.01 -12.62 0.70
CA ARG A 112 -0.35 -13.86 -0.01
C ARG A 112 -1.86 -14.07 -0.02
N ALA A 113 -2.40 -14.60 -1.11
CA ALA A 113 -3.83 -14.88 -1.19
C ALA A 113 -4.27 -15.84 -0.05
N ASN A 114 -5.45 -15.58 0.52
CA ASN A 114 -6.05 -16.34 1.62
C ASN A 114 -5.19 -16.44 2.89
N SER A 115 -4.34 -15.44 3.17
CA SER A 115 -3.41 -15.47 4.30
C SER A 115 -3.88 -14.74 5.55
N ILE A 116 -5.09 -14.19 5.55
CA ILE A 116 -5.70 -13.56 6.73
C ILE A 116 -6.31 -14.66 7.59
N ASP A 117 -5.94 -14.70 8.86
CA ASP A 117 -6.49 -15.68 9.80
C ASP A 117 -7.94 -15.34 10.24
N HIS A 118 -8.55 -16.23 11.02
CA HIS A 118 -9.89 -16.03 11.58
C HIS A 118 -10.03 -14.80 12.50
N LYS A 119 -8.92 -14.16 12.89
CA LYS A 119 -8.90 -12.93 13.72
C LYS A 119 -8.67 -11.68 12.86
N GLY A 120 -8.56 -11.81 11.54
CA GLY A 120 -8.27 -10.70 10.65
C GLY A 120 -6.80 -10.27 10.64
N ILE A 121 -5.88 -11.17 11.02
CA ILE A 121 -4.46 -10.89 11.19
C ILE A 121 -3.64 -11.61 10.12
N VAL A 122 -2.58 -10.95 9.63
CA VAL A 122 -1.58 -11.54 8.72
C VAL A 122 -0.24 -11.75 9.42
N ASP A 123 0.40 -12.88 9.15
CA ASP A 123 1.79 -13.15 9.53
C ASP A 123 2.76 -12.25 8.72
N SER A 124 3.51 -11.40 9.42
CA SER A 124 4.44 -10.45 8.80
C SER A 124 5.66 -11.07 8.11
N GLN A 125 6.06 -12.29 8.49
CA GLN A 125 7.23 -12.96 7.92
C GLN A 125 6.83 -13.84 6.75
N ASN A 126 5.77 -14.62 6.93
CA ASN A 126 5.39 -15.67 5.99
C ASN A 126 4.33 -15.22 4.99
N ASN A 127 3.60 -14.13 5.22
CA ASN A 127 2.44 -13.80 4.39
C ASN A 127 2.40 -12.34 3.92
N LEU A 128 3.08 -11.42 4.61
CA LEU A 128 3.22 -10.03 4.17
C LEU A 128 4.30 -9.88 3.08
N ILE A 129 3.89 -9.56 1.86
CA ILE A 129 4.78 -9.37 0.71
C ILE A 129 5.39 -7.98 0.68
N THR A 130 4.61 -6.95 0.98
CA THR A 130 5.03 -5.56 1.19
C THR A 130 3.90 -4.77 1.83
N PHE A 131 4.17 -3.51 2.19
CA PHE A 131 3.16 -2.60 2.72
C PHE A 131 3.49 -1.15 2.42
N ALA A 132 2.48 -0.29 2.54
CA ALA A 132 2.63 1.14 2.39
C ALA A 132 1.90 1.90 3.50
N GLU A 133 2.54 2.94 4.02
CA GLU A 133 1.93 3.95 4.88
C GLU A 133 1.56 5.18 4.05
N CYS A 134 0.33 5.69 4.17
CA CYS A 134 -0.22 6.72 3.32
C CYS A 134 -0.60 7.96 4.14
N LYS A 135 0.08 9.08 3.94
CA LYS A 135 -0.19 10.31 4.69
C LYS A 135 -0.45 11.51 3.77
N ASN A 136 -1.62 12.14 3.93
CA ASN A 136 -2.03 13.29 3.11
C ASN A 136 -1.49 14.63 3.68
N PHE A 137 -0.18 14.84 3.63
CA PHE A 137 0.49 16.10 3.98
C PHE A 137 1.96 16.11 3.51
N ASN A 138 2.66 17.22 3.71
CA ASN A 138 4.10 17.34 3.43
C ASN A 138 4.93 16.46 4.36
N GLY A 139 5.95 15.81 3.82
CA GLY A 139 6.78 14.92 4.63
C GLY A 139 7.61 15.65 5.69
N TYR A 140 7.65 15.08 6.89
CA TYR A 140 8.63 15.42 7.93
C TYR A 140 9.38 14.16 8.44
N PRO A 141 10.62 14.29 8.94
CA PRO A 141 11.50 13.14 9.23
C PRO A 141 10.90 12.08 10.16
N GLN A 142 10.07 12.47 11.11
CA GLN A 142 9.43 11.55 12.04
C GLN A 142 8.50 10.55 11.35
N LEU A 143 7.92 10.88 10.17
CA LEU A 143 7.19 9.89 9.38
C LEU A 143 8.08 8.75 8.89
N VAL A 144 9.32 9.08 8.53
CA VAL A 144 10.31 8.10 8.08
C VAL A 144 10.72 7.22 9.25
N ALA A 145 10.98 7.83 10.41
CA ALA A 145 11.26 7.08 11.64
C ALA A 145 10.09 6.15 12.03
N THR A 146 8.84 6.59 11.87
CA THR A 146 7.65 5.73 12.07
C THR A 146 7.66 4.57 11.09
N LEU A 147 7.88 4.81 9.80
CA LEU A 147 7.96 3.73 8.81
C LEU A 147 9.10 2.76 9.14
N GLU A 148 10.30 3.26 9.44
CA GLU A 148 11.44 2.41 9.84
C GLU A 148 11.12 1.58 11.07
N GLY A 149 10.42 2.14 12.07
CA GLY A 149 9.96 1.39 13.24
C GLY A 149 8.98 0.27 12.88
N ILE A 150 8.01 0.54 12.00
CA ILE A 150 7.08 -0.50 11.50
C ILE A 150 7.87 -1.60 10.76
N VAL A 151 8.82 -1.22 9.90
CA VAL A 151 9.66 -2.17 9.17
C VAL A 151 10.52 -2.99 10.13
N TYR A 152 11.12 -2.35 11.13
CA TYR A 152 11.93 -3.01 12.15
C TYR A 152 11.14 -4.08 12.87
N GLU A 153 9.89 -3.78 13.25
CA GLU A 153 9.06 -4.71 13.99
C GLU A 153 8.42 -5.79 13.11
N LEU A 154 8.09 -5.53 11.85
CA LEU A 154 7.40 -6.53 11.02
C LEU A 154 8.36 -7.31 10.10
N GLN A 155 9.32 -6.62 9.49
CA GLN A 155 10.18 -7.18 8.44
C GLN A 155 11.60 -6.58 8.50
N ARG A 156 12.25 -6.68 9.66
CA ARG A 156 13.55 -6.05 9.98
C ARG A 156 14.60 -6.20 8.89
N ASN A 157 14.63 -7.36 8.23
CA ASN A 157 15.59 -7.69 7.19
C ASN A 157 15.55 -6.74 5.98
N ARG A 158 14.46 -6.00 5.76
CA ARG A 158 14.36 -4.94 4.73
C ARG A 158 15.26 -3.72 5.03
N LEU A 159 15.66 -3.53 6.28
CA LEU A 159 16.55 -2.44 6.69
C LEU A 159 18.03 -2.81 6.50
N TYR A 160 18.33 -4.04 6.12
CA TYR A 160 19.70 -4.44 5.83
C TYR A 160 20.12 -4.01 4.42
N ARG A 161 21.43 -3.80 4.26
CA ARG A 161 22.03 -3.52 2.95
C ARG A 161 21.73 -4.69 2.00
N ASP A 162 21.47 -4.37 0.74
CA ASP A 162 21.19 -5.34 -0.33
C ASP A 162 19.95 -6.22 -0.10
N SER A 163 19.08 -5.81 0.82
CA SER A 163 17.84 -6.54 1.13
C SER A 163 16.86 -6.61 -0.04
N GLN A 164 17.00 -5.76 -1.07
CA GLN A 164 16.20 -5.86 -2.31
C GLN A 164 16.34 -7.20 -3.04
N VAL A 165 17.43 -7.94 -2.83
CA VAL A 165 17.61 -9.28 -3.42
C VAL A 165 16.52 -10.24 -2.91
N ASN A 166 16.22 -10.18 -1.62
CA ASN A 166 15.23 -11.03 -0.94
C ASN A 166 13.84 -10.39 -0.89
N PHE A 167 13.79 -9.07 -0.85
CA PHE A 167 12.56 -8.27 -0.78
C PHE A 167 12.47 -7.36 -2.00
N ARG A 168 12.09 -7.95 -3.14
CA ARG A 168 12.09 -7.24 -4.43
C ARG A 168 11.10 -6.08 -4.48
N ILE A 169 9.95 -6.21 -3.82
CA ILE A 169 8.94 -5.15 -3.74
C ILE A 169 9.17 -4.38 -2.42
N PRO A 170 9.65 -3.13 -2.47
CA PRO A 170 9.96 -2.37 -1.27
C PRO A 170 8.69 -1.92 -0.54
N CYS A 171 8.76 -1.88 0.79
CA CYS A 171 7.75 -1.17 1.56
C CYS A 171 7.91 0.34 1.35
N CYS A 172 6.85 1.13 1.52
CA CYS A 172 6.95 2.54 1.21
C CYS A 172 6.13 3.48 2.09
N LEU A 173 6.60 4.73 2.14
CA LEU A 173 5.83 5.88 2.64
C LEU A 173 5.34 6.66 1.42
N LEU A 174 4.03 6.82 1.32
CA LEU A 174 3.33 7.52 0.24
C LEU A 174 2.77 8.84 0.79
N LEU A 175 3.22 9.95 0.22
CA LEU A 175 2.85 11.29 0.65
C LEU A 175 2.18 12.07 -0.49
N SER A 176 1.08 12.75 -0.17
CA SER A 176 0.45 13.66 -1.14
C SER A 176 1.25 14.95 -1.31
N GLY A 177 1.97 15.37 -0.26
CA GLY A 177 2.79 16.59 -0.24
C GLY A 177 4.26 16.37 -0.62
N ARG A 178 5.03 17.46 -0.56
CA ARG A 178 6.46 17.48 -0.93
C ARG A 178 7.32 16.69 0.05
N LEU A 179 8.42 16.12 -0.46
CA LEU A 179 9.52 15.63 0.37
C LEU A 179 10.42 16.81 0.74
N GLY A 180 10.63 17.02 2.04
CA GLY A 180 11.68 17.94 2.51
C GLY A 180 13.09 17.40 2.21
N SER A 181 14.10 18.27 2.21
CA SER A 181 15.49 17.91 1.93
C SER A 181 16.00 16.73 2.77
N THR A 182 15.66 16.71 4.06
CA THR A 182 16.02 15.63 4.98
C THR A 182 15.43 14.29 4.56
N ILE A 183 14.16 14.24 4.17
CA ILE A 183 13.51 13.00 3.72
C ILE A 183 14.11 12.54 2.40
N SER A 184 14.33 13.46 1.46
CA SER A 184 14.98 13.15 0.19
C SER A 184 16.38 12.56 0.41
N TYR A 185 17.14 13.10 1.36
CA TYR A 185 18.45 12.55 1.76
C TYR A 185 18.33 11.14 2.33
N ILE A 186 17.38 10.89 3.25
CA ILE A 186 17.14 9.56 3.83
C ILE A 186 16.73 8.56 2.75
N ASN A 187 15.77 8.92 1.89
CA ASN A 187 15.30 8.09 0.78
C ASN A 187 16.44 7.73 -0.18
N ARG A 188 17.34 8.69 -0.48
CA ARG A 188 18.53 8.44 -1.29
C ARG A 188 19.46 7.44 -0.61
N ARG A 189 19.69 7.56 0.71
CA ARG A 189 20.53 6.59 1.44
C ARG A 189 19.95 5.19 1.46
N PHE A 190 18.63 5.04 1.52
CA PHE A 190 17.99 3.72 1.39
C PHE A 190 18.27 3.10 0.02
N GLN A 191 18.22 3.91 -1.04
CA GLN A 191 18.54 3.49 -2.41
C GLN A 191 20.03 3.15 -2.59
N GLU A 192 20.94 4.02 -2.13
CA GLU A 192 22.40 3.79 -2.19
C GLU A 192 22.84 2.51 -1.47
N ARG A 193 22.06 2.07 -0.47
CA ARG A 193 22.31 0.85 0.30
C ARG A 193 21.52 -0.36 -0.21
N ASN A 194 20.79 -0.23 -1.31
CA ASN A 194 19.90 -1.27 -1.84
C ASN A 194 18.96 -1.85 -0.76
N MET A 195 18.48 -1.00 0.15
CA MET A 195 17.50 -1.38 1.17
C MET A 195 16.11 -1.49 0.53
N SER A 196 15.26 -2.39 1.04
CA SER A 196 13.91 -2.64 0.52
C SER A 196 12.86 -1.73 1.17
N ILE A 197 13.12 -0.42 1.11
CA ILE A 197 12.27 0.66 1.63
C ILE A 197 12.37 1.87 0.70
N ARG A 198 11.25 2.54 0.41
CA ARG A 198 11.18 3.70 -0.49
C ARG A 198 10.24 4.78 0.04
N ILE A 199 10.47 6.02 -0.36
CA ILE A 199 9.60 7.15 0.00
C ILE A 199 9.22 7.90 -1.27
N PHE A 200 7.93 8.16 -1.43
CA PHE A 200 7.37 8.89 -2.56
C PHE A 200 6.54 10.07 -2.04
N GLY A 201 6.71 11.22 -2.68
CA GLY A 201 5.96 12.44 -2.39
C GLY A 201 5.33 13.00 -3.64
N LEU A 202 4.53 14.06 -3.48
CA LEU A 202 3.78 14.73 -4.55
C LEU A 202 2.86 13.78 -5.33
N LEU A 203 2.31 12.77 -4.64
CA LEU A 203 1.36 11.84 -5.23
C LEU A 203 0.00 12.51 -5.38
N GLN A 204 -0.15 13.24 -6.48
CA GLN A 204 -1.39 13.90 -6.89
C GLN A 204 -1.91 13.24 -8.17
N PRO A 205 -3.23 13.11 -8.36
CA PRO A 205 -3.76 12.49 -9.57
C PRO A 205 -3.23 13.17 -10.84
N GLY A 206 -2.69 12.38 -11.77
CA GLY A 206 -2.10 12.88 -13.01
C GLY A 206 -0.71 13.52 -12.88
N SER A 207 -0.08 13.50 -11.70
CA SER A 207 1.30 14.01 -11.55
C SER A 207 2.34 13.07 -12.13
N GLN A 208 3.50 13.61 -12.50
CA GLN A 208 4.63 12.82 -12.98
C GLN A 208 5.13 11.86 -11.89
N GLU A 209 5.01 12.23 -10.62
CA GLU A 209 5.41 11.40 -9.49
C GLU A 209 4.55 10.14 -9.35
N VAL A 210 3.27 10.21 -9.72
CA VAL A 210 2.40 9.01 -9.79
C VAL A 210 2.86 8.09 -10.91
N THR A 211 3.15 8.62 -12.10
CA THR A 211 3.71 7.84 -13.21
C THR A 211 5.04 7.20 -12.83
N ASN A 212 5.93 7.96 -12.20
CA ASN A 212 7.22 7.48 -11.73
C ASN A 212 7.07 6.38 -10.67
N PHE A 213 6.12 6.53 -9.74
CA PHE A 213 5.81 5.49 -8.75
C PHE A 213 5.35 4.20 -9.43
N ILE A 214 4.35 4.29 -10.31
CA ILE A 214 3.78 3.13 -11.03
C ILE A 214 4.86 2.36 -11.81
N GLN A 215 5.78 3.08 -12.47
CA GLN A 215 6.82 2.48 -13.31
C GLN A 215 8.00 1.90 -12.52
N ASN A 216 8.38 2.56 -11.41
CA ASN A 216 9.67 2.33 -10.75
C ASN A 216 9.59 1.85 -9.30
N TRP A 217 8.39 1.68 -8.73
CA TRP A 217 8.27 1.19 -7.35
C TRP A 217 8.80 -0.24 -7.18
N PHE A 218 8.60 -1.09 -8.19
CA PHE A 218 8.96 -2.51 -8.16
C PHE A 218 9.60 -2.99 -9.46
#